data_AF-V5IJY8-F1
#
_entry.id   AF-V5IJY8-F1
#
_cell.length_a   1.000
_cell.length_b   1.000
_cell.length_c   1.000
_cell.angle_alpha   90.00
_cell.angle_beta   90.00
_cell.angle_gamma   90.00
#
_symmetry.space_group_name_H-M   'P 1'
#
loop_
_entity.id
_entity.type
_entity.pdbx_description
1 polymer ?
#
loop_
_entity_poly.entity_id
_entity_poly.type
_entity_poly.pdbx_seq_one_letter_code
_entity_poly.pdbx_strand_id
1 'polypeptide(L)' 'AFQKDFQKTYKPRRQKLDSQLNENNVVKEELDLLEADAGVYKLIGPVLVKQGLEEAKQNSQQTYTSTLPTS' A
#
# COMPACT_ATOMS: atom_id res chain seq x y z
N ALA A 1 10.68 21.10 -24.02
CA ALA A 1 11.33 20.21 -23.03
C ALA A 1 10.34 19.81 -21.92
N PHE A 2 9.76 20.76 -21.20
CA PHE A 2 8.86 20.55 -20.04
C PHE A 2 7.71 19.54 -20.22
N GLN A 3 6.97 19.59 -21.34
CA GLN A 3 5.85 18.67 -21.59
C GLN A 3 6.28 17.20 -21.68
N LYS A 4 7.47 16.95 -22.23
CA LYS A 4 8.01 15.60 -22.45
C LYS A 4 8.52 15.01 -21.14
N ASP A 5 9.11 15.84 -20.29
CA ASP A 5 9.58 15.45 -18.96
C ASP A 5 8.40 15.21 -18.01
N PHE A 6 7.36 16.06 -18.07
CA PHE A 6 6.12 15.85 -17.34
C PHE A 6 5.46 14.50 -17.70
N GLN A 7 5.33 14.19 -18.99
CA GLN A 7 4.73 12.91 -19.41
C GLN A 7 5.57 11.69 -18.99
N LYS A 8 6.91 11.82 -19.01
CA LYS A 8 7.84 10.76 -18.58
C LYS A 8 7.75 10.47 -17.09
N THR A 9 7.48 11.45 -16.24
CA THR A 9 7.40 11.25 -14.79
C THR A 9 5.97 10.94 -14.34
N TYR A 10 4.97 11.60 -14.92
CA TYR A 10 3.58 11.49 -14.47
C TYR A 10 2.93 10.16 -14.82
N LYS A 11 3.14 9.64 -16.04
CA LYS A 11 2.51 8.38 -16.47
C LYS A 11 3.00 7.17 -15.68
N PRO A 12 4.32 6.95 -15.48
CA PRO A 12 4.80 5.82 -14.69
C PRO A 12 4.44 5.95 -13.22
N ARG A 13 4.40 7.19 -12.70
CA ARG A 13 3.95 7.45 -11.34
C ARG A 13 2.50 7.02 -11.15
N ARG A 14 1.60 7.38 -12.07
CA ARG A 14 0.19 6.93 -12.01
C ARG A 14 0.07 5.42 -12.12
N GLN A 15 0.75 4.81 -13.09
CA GLN A 15 0.72 3.35 -13.23
C GLN A 15 1.21 2.65 -11.96
N LYS A 16 2.28 3.14 -11.34
CA LYS A 16 2.77 2.61 -10.06
C LYS A 16 1.75 2.77 -8.94
N LEU A 17 1.08 3.92 -8.85
CA LEU A 17 0.03 4.16 -7.87
C LEU A 17 -1.17 3.23 -8.08
N ASP A 18 -1.59 3.01 -9.32
CA ASP A 18 -2.68 2.11 -9.65
C ASP A 18 -2.34 0.66 -9.30
N SER A 19 -1.12 0.21 -9.60
CA SER A 19 -0.64 -1.13 -9.21
C SER A 19 -0.57 -1.29 -7.69
N GLN A 20 -0.03 -0.29 -6.98
CA GLN A 20 0.01 -0.29 -5.52
C GLN A 20 -1.39 -0.30 -4.90
N LEU A 21 -2.35 0.41 -5.49
CA LEU A 21 -3.74 0.40 -5.05
C LEU A 21 -4.35 -0.99 -5.21
N ASN A 22 -4.14 -1.61 -6.36
CA ASN A 22 -4.65 -2.96 -6.61
C ASN A 22 -4.04 -3.99 -5.64
N GLU A 23 -2.72 -3.96 -5.44
CA GLU A 23 -2.05 -4.85 -4.48
C GLU A 23 -2.60 -4.67 -3.05
N ASN A 24 -2.82 -3.44 -2.60
CA ASN A 24 -3.38 -3.19 -1.28
C ASN A 24 -4.84 -3.63 -1.13
N ASN A 25 -5.66 -3.48 -2.18
CA ASN A 25 -7.04 -3.96 -2.17
C ASN A 25 -7.07 -5.49 -2.05
N VAL A 26 -6.25 -6.19 -2.83
CA VAL A 26 -6.10 -7.65 -2.73
C VAL A 26 -5.65 -8.05 -1.33
N VAL A 27 -4.64 -7.39 -0.76
CA VAL A 27 -4.19 -7.67 0.62
C VAL A 27 -5.31 -7.46 1.63
N LYS A 28 -6.14 -6.42 1.47
CA LYS A 28 -7.27 -6.18 2.35
C LYS A 28 -8.32 -7.28 2.25
N GLU A 29 -8.65 -7.71 1.03
CA GLU A 29 -9.58 -8.83 0.80
C GLU A 29 -9.07 -10.12 1.45
N GLU A 30 -7.78 -10.43 1.29
CA GLU A 30 -7.15 -11.59 1.94
C GLU A 30 -7.18 -11.46 3.48
N LEU A 31 -6.90 -10.27 4.04
CA LEU A 31 -7.01 -10.01 5.49
C LEU A 31 -8.46 -10.12 5.99
N ASP A 32 -9.45 -9.85 5.15
CA ASP A 32 -10.87 -10.00 5.49
C ASP A 32 -11.32 -11.46 5.54
N LEU A 33 -10.62 -12.36 4.84
CA LEU A 33 -10.85 -13.81 4.87
C LEU A 33 -10.19 -14.51 6.06
N LEU A 34 -9.29 -13.85 6.79
CA LEU A 34 -8.61 -14.43 7.95
C LEU A 34 -9.55 -14.53 9.15
N GLU A 35 -9.39 -15.61 9.93
CA GLU A 35 -10.09 -15.78 11.21
C GLU A 35 -9.64 -14.73 12.24
N ALA A 36 -10.51 -14.42 13.20
CA ALA A 36 -10.31 -13.32 14.15
C ALA A 36 -9.07 -13.47 15.04
N ASP A 37 -8.56 -14.69 15.21
CA ASP A 37 -7.36 -15.03 15.99
C ASP A 37 -6.10 -15.21 15.13
N ALA A 38 -6.21 -15.03 13.80
CA ALA A 38 -5.09 -15.16 12.88
C ALA A 38 -3.97 -14.16 13.21
N GLY A 39 -2.74 -14.66 13.32
CA GLY A 39 -1.57 -13.83 13.56
C GLY A 39 -1.14 -13.09 12.29
N VAL A 40 -1.24 -11.76 12.29
CA VAL A 40 -0.77 -10.92 11.19
C VAL A 40 0.63 -10.36 11.49
N TYR A 41 1.50 -10.35 10.48
CA TYR A 41 2.87 -9.86 10.58
C TYR A 41 3.21 -8.98 9.38
N LYS A 42 3.92 -7.88 9.64
CA LYS A 42 4.42 -6.96 8.61
C LYS A 42 5.95 -7.06 8.52
N LEU A 43 6.46 -7.29 7.31
CA LEU A 43 7.89 -7.26 7.03
C LEU A 43 8.34 -5.81 6.83
N ILE A 44 9.20 -5.32 7.73
CA ILE A 44 9.81 -3.99 7.67
C ILE A 44 11.33 -4.19 7.60
N GLY A 45 11.90 -4.00 6.41
CA GLY A 45 13.31 -4.33 6.16
C GLY A 45 13.58 -5.82 6.43
N PRO A 46 14.60 -6.18 7.22
CA PRO A 46 14.88 -7.58 7.57
C PRO A 46 14.03 -8.12 8.74
N VAL A 47 13.08 -7.36 9.28
CA VAL A 47 12.37 -7.69 10.53
C VAL A 47 10.88 -7.92 10.29
N LEU A 48 10.33 -8.97 10.91
CA LEU A 48 8.89 -9.22 10.98
C LEU A 48 8.31 -8.65 12.28
N VAL A 49 7.32 -7.78 12.16
CA VAL A 49 6.64 -7.14 13.28
C VAL A 49 5.22 -7.69 13.38
N LYS A 50 4.84 -8.20 14.55
CA LYS A 50 3.45 -8.63 14.82
C LYS A 50 2.54 -7.41 14.82
N GLN A 51 1.43 -7.50 14.11
CA GLN A 51 0.43 -6.43 14.01
C GLN A 51 -0.95 -7.00 14.31
N GLY A 52 -1.84 -6.21 14.93
CA GLY A 52 -3.23 -6.64 15.12
C GLY A 52 -3.93 -6.78 13.77
N LEU A 53 -4.84 -7.76 13.63
CA LEU A 53 -5.61 -7.95 12.40
C LEU A 53 -6.41 -6.69 12.03
N GLU A 54 -7.04 -6.06 13.02
CA GLU A 54 -7.82 -4.83 12.83
C GLU A 54 -6.94 -3.63 12.46
N GLU A 55 -5.77 -3.50 13.09
CA GLU A 55 -4.76 -2.51 12.73
C GLU A 55 -4.19 -2.75 11.33
N ALA A 56 -4.00 -4.00 10.92
CA ALA A 56 -3.55 -4.35 9.58
C ALA A 56 -4.55 -3.89 8.52
N LYS A 57 -5.85 -4.13 8.74
CA LYS A 57 -6.93 -3.68 7.86
C LYS A 57 -7.01 -2.15 7.73
N GLN A 58 -6.73 -1.40 8.81
CA GLN A 58 -6.70 0.07 8.78
C GLN A 58 -5.42 0.62 8.13
N ASN A 59 -4.26 0.05 8.42
CA ASN A 59 -2.96 0.57 7.97
C ASN A 59 -2.69 0.35 6.47
N SER A 60 -3.31 -0.65 5.84
CA SER A 60 -3.29 -0.82 4.38
C SER A 60 -3.76 0.44 3.63
N GLN A 61 -4.64 1.25 4.24
CA GLN A 61 -5.07 2.54 3.70
C GLN A 61 -4.14 3.69 4.07
N GLN A 62 -3.55 3.70 5.28
CA GLN A 62 -2.71 4.81 5.78
C GLN A 62 -1.43 5.01 4.94
N THR A 63 -0.89 3.96 4.35
CA THR A 63 0.29 4.07 3.46
C THR A 63 0.00 4.98 2.25
N TYR A 64 -1.26 5.10 1.82
CA TYR A 64 -1.71 5.97 0.73
C TYR A 64 -1.48 7.46 1.00
N THR A 65 -1.65 7.92 2.24
CA THR A 65 -1.58 9.36 2.57
C THR A 65 -0.15 9.86 2.72
N SER A 66 0.80 8.99 3.07
CA SER A 66 2.22 9.36 3.21
C SER A 66 3.02 9.25 1.91
N THR A 67 2.56 8.49 0.90
CA THR A 67 3.25 8.34 -0.39
C THR A 67 2.74 9.29 -1.48
N LEU A 68 1.59 9.92 -1.28
CA LEU A 68 1.21 11.10 -2.04
C LEU A 68 2.04 12.28 -1.49
N PRO A 69 2.94 12.90 -2.29
CA PRO A 69 3.50 14.17 -1.91
C PRO A 69 2.31 15.10 -1.80
N THR A 70 2.07 15.56 -0.59
CA THR A 70 1.33 16.78 -0.35
C THR A 70 2.05 17.83 -1.19
N SER A 71 1.42 18.21 -2.29
CA SER A 71 1.84 19.34 -3.10
C SER A 71 1.14 20.59 -2.61
#